data_AF-A0A523HAF5-F1
#
_entry.id   AF-A0A523HAF5-F1
#
_cell.length_a   1.000
_cell.length_b   1.000
_cell.length_c   1.000
_cell.angle_alpha   90.00
_cell.angle_beta   90.00
_cell.angle_gamma   90.00
#
_symmetry.space_group_name_H-M   'P 1'
#
loop_
_entity.id
_entity.type
_entity.pdbx_description
1 polymer ?
#
loop_
_entity_poly.entity_id
_entity_poly.type
_entity_poly.pdbx_seq_one_letter_code
_entity_poly.pdbx_strand_id
1 'polypeptide(L)'
;METNPLENHKNIAALIHLSTFSKYFFPFGNFLAPLLLWTVNKEKPFVEKHGREAINFQLSILLYALVIGIISLPFIAIFALDFV
;
A
#
# COMPACT_ATOMS: atom_id res chain seq x y z
N MET A 1 -17.83 -1.67 -27.60
CA MET A 1 -18.65 -1.43 -26.38
C MET A 1 -18.11 -0.15 -25.77
N GLU A 2 -18.86 0.95 -25.77
CA GLU A 2 -18.40 2.16 -25.06
C GLU A 2 -18.41 1.88 -23.57
N THR A 3 -17.26 2.04 -22.91
CA THR A 3 -17.16 1.85 -21.47
C THR A 3 -17.85 3.02 -20.77
N ASN A 4 -18.83 2.75 -19.92
CA ASN A 4 -19.41 3.77 -19.04
C ASN A 4 -18.26 4.43 -18.23
N PRO A 5 -18.11 5.77 -18.24
CA PRO A 5 -17.06 6.47 -17.50
C PRO A 5 -16.97 6.04 -16.02
N LEU A 6 -18.10 5.72 -15.40
CA LEU A 6 -18.17 5.24 -14.03
C LEU A 6 -17.51 3.86 -13.84
N GLU A 7 -17.71 2.94 -14.79
CA GLU A 7 -17.09 1.61 -14.77
C GLU A 7 -15.57 1.72 -14.96
N ASN A 8 -15.10 2.65 -15.79
CA ASN A 8 -13.67 2.92 -15.93
C ASN A 8 -13.05 3.41 -14.61
N HIS A 9 -13.73 4.30 -13.87
CA HIS A 9 -13.24 4.78 -12.57
C HIS A 9 -13.11 3.65 -11.54
N LYS A 10 -14.06 2.71 -11.52
CA LYS A 10 -14.00 1.52 -10.65
C LYS A 10 -12.83 0.63 -10.99
N ASN A 11 -12.58 0.39 -12.28
CA ASN A 11 -11.45 -0.42 -12.72
C ASN A 11 -10.12 0.22 -12.34
N ILE A 12 -9.97 1.54 -12.53
CA ILE A 12 -8.77 2.27 -12.12
C ILE A 12 -8.56 2.20 -10.60
N ALA A 13 -9.62 2.40 -9.81
CA ALA A 13 -9.54 2.27 -8.35
C ALA A 13 -9.13 0.84 -7.93
N ALA A 14 -9.71 -0.19 -8.54
CA ALA A 14 -9.34 -1.58 -8.31
C ALA A 14 -7.86 -1.85 -8.66
N LEU A 15 -7.38 -1.29 -9.79
CA LEU A 15 -5.98 -1.38 -10.19
C LEU A 15 -5.04 -0.69 -9.20
N ILE A 16 -5.43 0.45 -8.64
CA ILE A 16 -4.64 1.12 -7.58
C ILE A 16 -4.49 0.18 -6.37
N HIS A 17 -5.58 -0.41 -5.86
CA HIS A 17 -5.47 -1.35 -4.74
C HIS A 17 -4.65 -2.60 -5.11
N LEU A 18 -4.83 -3.16 -6.30
CA LEU A 18 -4.06 -4.30 -6.79
C LEU A 18 -2.57 -3.97 -6.93
N SER A 19 -2.23 -2.75 -7.34
CA SER A 19 -0.85 -2.32 -7.50
C SER A 19 -0.06 -2.28 -6.18
N THR A 20 -0.75 -2.26 -5.03
CA THR A 20 -0.08 -2.39 -3.72
C THR A 20 0.67 -3.71 -3.56
N PHE A 21 0.33 -4.76 -4.34
CA PHE A 21 1.05 -6.03 -4.33
C PHE A 21 2.38 -5.98 -5.13
N SER A 22 2.70 -4.87 -5.78
CA SER A 22 3.95 -4.71 -6.55
C SER A 22 5.22 -4.81 -5.70
N LYS A 23 5.11 -4.73 -4.36
CA LYS A 23 6.22 -5.01 -3.42
C LYS A 23 6.85 -6.40 -3.62
N TYR A 24 6.13 -7.35 -4.20
CA TYR A 24 6.66 -8.70 -4.46
C TYR A 24 7.58 -8.75 -5.69
N PHE A 25 7.64 -7.68 -6.49
CA PHE A 25 8.50 -7.58 -7.66
C PHE A 25 9.61 -6.54 -7.49
N PHE A 26 9.32 -5.41 -6.82
CA PHE A 26 10.27 -4.31 -6.63
C PHE A 26 10.23 -3.76 -5.20
N PRO A 27 11.37 -3.32 -4.64
CA PRO A 27 11.40 -2.62 -3.35
C PRO A 27 10.47 -1.41 -3.36
N PHE A 28 9.72 -1.20 -2.27
CA PHE A 28 8.75 -0.10 -2.14
C PHE A 28 7.63 -0.07 -3.19
N GLY A 29 7.47 -1.12 -3.99
CA GLY A 29 6.46 -1.20 -5.05
C GLY A 29 5.03 -1.03 -4.52
N ASN A 30 4.76 -1.40 -3.27
CA ASN A 30 3.46 -1.21 -2.62
C ASN A 30 3.08 0.26 -2.37
N PHE A 31 4.02 1.19 -2.49
CA PHE A 31 3.77 2.63 -2.41
C PHE A 31 3.87 3.29 -3.78
N LEU A 32 4.95 3.00 -4.51
CA LEU A 32 5.26 3.68 -5.76
C LEU A 32 4.21 3.39 -6.85
N ALA A 33 3.83 2.13 -7.04
CA ALA A 33 2.87 1.76 -8.06
C ALA A 33 1.47 2.38 -7.83
N PRO A 34 0.85 2.27 -6.63
CA PRO A 34 -0.44 2.93 -6.38
C PRO A 34 -0.35 4.44 -6.42
N LEU A 35 0.76 5.04 -5.97
CA LEU A 35 0.94 6.49 -5.98
C LEU A 35 1.01 7.04 -7.40
N LEU A 36 1.74 6.37 -8.30
CA LEU A 36 1.81 6.73 -9.71
C LEU A 36 0.44 6.61 -10.37
N LEU A 37 -0.23 5.46 -10.23
CA LEU A 37 -1.56 5.21 -10.82
C LEU A 37 -2.63 6.20 -10.31
N TRP A 38 -2.59 6.55 -9.03
CA TRP A 38 -3.47 7.54 -8.45
C TRP A 38 -3.15 8.94 -8.98
N THR A 39 -1.90 9.37 -8.96
CA THR A 39 -1.50 10.74 -9.35
C THR A 39 -1.92 11.07 -10.78
N VAL A 40 -1.82 10.09 -11.71
CA VAL A 40 -2.21 10.29 -13.12
C VAL A 40 -3.73 10.27 -13.36
N ASN A 41 -4.55 9.91 -12.36
CA ASN A 41 -6.00 9.79 -12.48
C ASN A 41 -6.78 10.54 -11.38
N LYS A 42 -6.09 11.39 -10.61
CA LYS A 42 -6.60 12.00 -9.38
C LYS A 42 -7.78 12.97 -9.60
N GLU A 43 -7.96 13.46 -10.82
CA GLU A 43 -9.06 14.37 -11.19
C GLU A 43 -10.45 13.70 -11.11
N LYS A 44 -10.50 12.37 -11.04
CA LYS A 44 -11.75 11.60 -10.95
C LYS A 44 -12.11 11.40 -9.46
N PRO A 45 -13.23 11.94 -8.94
CA PRO A 45 -13.53 11.93 -7.49
C PRO A 45 -13.54 10.53 -6.84
N PHE A 46 -14.02 9.52 -7.57
CA PHE A 46 -14.02 8.14 -7.10
C PHE A 46 -12.59 7.59 -6.98
N VAL A 47 -11.73 7.87 -7.96
CA VAL A 47 -10.32 7.44 -7.95
C VAL A 47 -9.52 8.19 -6.89
N GLU A 48 -9.78 9.49 -6.70
CA GLU A 48 -9.14 10.30 -5.66
C GLU A 48 -9.36 9.73 -4.26
N LYS A 49 -10.61 9.34 -3.96
CA LYS A 49 -10.97 8.71 -2.68
C LYS A 49 -10.19 7.40 -2.48
N HIS A 50 -10.28 6.48 -3.43
CA HIS A 50 -9.66 5.16 -3.32
C HIS A 50 -8.13 5.21 -3.38
N GLY A 51 -7.56 6.13 -4.17
CA GLY A 51 -6.13 6.40 -4.22
C GLY A 51 -5.56 6.81 -2.87
N ARG A 52 -6.21 7.76 -2.21
CA ARG A 52 -5.86 8.20 -0.87
C ARG A 52 -6.00 7.09 0.17
N GLU A 53 -7.09 6.32 0.13
CA GLU A 53 -7.31 5.18 1.02
C GLU A 53 -6.23 4.10 0.85
N ALA A 54 -5.88 3.74 -0.39
CA ALA A 54 -4.86 2.74 -0.68
C ALA A 54 -3.48 3.15 -0.14
N ILE A 55 -3.05 4.39 -0.38
CA ILE A 55 -1.77 4.90 0.12
C ILE A 55 -1.75 5.00 1.64
N ASN A 56 -2.81 5.54 2.25
CA ASN A 56 -2.90 5.66 3.71
C ASN A 56 -2.86 4.28 4.38
N PHE A 57 -3.53 3.27 3.82
CA PHE A 57 -3.47 1.91 4.35
C PHE A 57 -2.05 1.34 4.31
N GLN A 58 -1.32 1.49 3.20
CA GLN A 58 0.06 1.01 3.10
C GLN A 58 0.98 1.72 4.09
N LEU A 59 0.79 3.02 4.31
CA LEU A 59 1.56 3.78 5.30
C LEU A 59 1.23 3.33 6.73
N SER A 60 -0.04 3.09 7.05
CA SER A 60 -0.45 2.55 8.36
C SER A 60 0.15 1.18 8.63
N ILE A 61 0.12 0.27 7.65
CA ILE A 61 0.75 -1.06 7.77
C ILE A 61 2.26 -0.95 8.01
N LEU A 62 2.94 -0.04 7.30
CA LEU A 62 4.37 0.22 7.53
C LEU A 62 4.61 0.72 8.95
N LEU A 63 3.84 1.70 9.42
CA LEU A 63 3.97 2.23 10.78
C LEU A 63 3.73 1.15 11.83
N TYR A 64 2.68 0.33 11.66
CA TYR A 64 2.38 -0.78 12.58
C TYR A 64 3.51 -1.81 12.59
N ALA A 65 4.05 -2.17 11.42
CA ALA A 65 5.17 -3.10 11.32
C ALA A 65 6.42 -2.56 12.02
N LEU A 66 6.73 -1.26 11.86
CA LEU A 66 7.86 -0.61 12.55
C LEU A 66 7.67 -0.61 14.06
N VAL A 67 6.49 -0.24 14.56
CA VAL A 67 6.18 -0.23 15.99
C VAL A 67 6.29 -1.63 16.58
N ILE A 68 5.68 -2.63 15.94
CA ILE A 68 5.77 -4.04 16.38
C ILE A 68 7.22 -4.51 16.35
N GLY A 69 7.97 -4.18 15.29
CA GLY A 69 9.38 -4.55 15.15
C GLY A 69 10.24 -3.98 16.28
N ILE A 70 10.06 -2.70 16.60
CA ILE A 70 10.78 -2.02 17.70
C ILE A 70 10.41 -2.65 19.05
N ILE A 71 9.12 -2.87 19.32
CA ILE A 71 8.65 -3.51 20.55
C ILE A 71 9.20 -4.94 20.68
N SER A 72 9.43 -5.63 19.57
CA SER A 72 9.94 -7.01 19.53
C SER A 72 11.46 -7.10 19.79
N LEU A 73 12.23 -6.02 19.62
CA LEU A 73 13.69 -6.01 19.83
C LEU A 73 14.15 -6.55 21.19
N PRO A 74 13.61 -6.12 22.36
CA PRO A 74 14.02 -6.67 23.65
C PRO A 74 13.76 -8.17 23.77
N PHE A 75 12.65 -8.67 23.21
CA PHE A 75 12.34 -10.10 23.23
C PHE A 75 13.30 -10.90 22.36
N ILE A 76 13.64 -10.39 21.16
CA ILE A 76 14.64 -11.00 20.27
C ILE A 76 16.01 -11.00 20.95
N ALA A 77 16.40 -9.91 21.63
CA ALA A 77 17.67 -9.81 22.31
C ALA A 77 17.79 -10.81 23.48
N ILE A 78 16.75 -10.92 24.33
CA ILE A 78 16.71 -11.90 25.42
C ILE A 78 16.79 -13.32 24.85
N PHE A 79 15.92 -13.64 23.89
CA PHE A 79 15.91 -14.96 23.26
C PHE A 79 17.26 -15.30 22.63
N ALA A 80 17.90 -14.37 21.92
CA ALA A 80 19.20 -14.60 21.29
C ALA A 80 20.33 -14.82 22.31
N LEU A 81 20.29 -14.14 23.47
CA LEU A 81 21.25 -14.37 24.55
C LEU A 81 21.13 -15.77 25.15
N ASP A 82 19.94 -16.37 25.19
CA ASP A 82 19.75 -17.75 25.68
C ASP A 82 20.41 -18.83 24.79
N PHE A 83 20.84 -18.50 23.56
CA PHE A 83 21.55 -19.41 22.65
C PHE A 83 23.08 -19.27 22.70
N VAL A 84 23.63 -18.34 23.50
CA VAL A 84 25.07 -18.09 23.67
C VAL A 84 25.53 -18.56 25.04
#